data_AF-A0A944Z9A5-F1
#
_entry.id   AF-A0A944Z9A5-F1
#
_cell.length_a   1.000
_cell.length_b   1.000
_cell.length_c   1.000
_cell.angle_alpha   90.00
_cell.angle_beta   90.00
_cell.angle_gamma   90.00
#
_symmetry.space_group_name_H-M   'P 1'
#
loop_
_entity.id
_entity.type
_entity.pdbx_description
1 polymer ?
#
loop_
_entity_poly.entity_id
_entity_poly.type
_entity_poly.pdbx_seq_one_letter_code
_entity_poly.pdbx_strand_id
1 'polypeptide(L)'
;MAAVVTRFQVTDQPRWKRMFDTSARERAAVGINGALVFVDGDTPEYMIVIYQVDDIRRAKAYLTLPRQTDREFEVGVSEMQIWLGVEP
;
A
#
# COMPACT_ATOMS: atom_id res chain seq x y z
N MET A 1 4.96 16.21 7.57
CA MET A 1 5.12 15.00 6.73
C MET A 1 4.38 13.89 7.44
N ALA A 2 3.41 13.26 6.77
CA ALA A 2 2.60 12.20 7.36
C ALA A 2 2.90 10.85 6.70
N ALA A 3 2.53 9.78 7.40
CA ALA A 3 2.64 8.43 6.88
C ALA A 3 1.29 7.71 6.93
N VAL A 4 1.05 6.89 5.92
CA VAL A 4 0.03 5.86 5.94
C VAL A 4 0.74 4.53 5.85
N VAL A 5 0.38 3.59 6.72
CA VAL A 5 0.95 2.25 6.72
C VAL A 5 -0.11 1.27 6.25
N THR A 6 0.25 0.35 5.38
CA THR A 6 -0.64 -0.76 5.01
C THR A 6 0.08 -2.08 5.23
N ARG A 7 -0.70 -3.09 5.59
CA ARG A 7 -0.25 -4.48 5.65
C ARG A 7 -1.06 -5.28 4.64
N PHE A 8 -0.35 -6.00 3.78
CA PHE A 8 -0.94 -6.90 2.81
C PHE A 8 -0.53 -8.32 3.17
N GLN A 9 -1.44 -9.28 3.13
CA GLN A 9 -1.08 -10.69 2.99
C GLN A 9 -1.01 -11.01 1.50
N VAL A 10 0.16 -11.43 1.00
CA VAL A 10 0.46 -11.52 -0.43
C VAL A 10 0.94 -12.92 -0.77
N THR A 11 0.18 -13.60 -1.62
CA THR A 11 0.45 -14.96 -2.11
C THR A 11 1.42 -14.98 -3.31
N ASP A 12 1.52 -13.89 -4.07
CA ASP A 12 2.44 -13.72 -5.21
C ASP A 12 3.14 -12.35 -5.13
N GLN A 13 4.20 -12.26 -4.32
CA GLN A 13 4.94 -11.01 -4.09
C GLN A 13 5.55 -10.43 -5.37
N PRO A 14 6.17 -11.22 -6.29
CA PRO A 14 6.70 -10.67 -7.52
C PRO A 14 5.64 -10.04 -8.41
N ARG A 15 4.45 -10.64 -8.52
CA ARG A 15 3.34 -10.08 -9.28
C ARG A 15 2.79 -8.82 -8.63
N TRP A 16 2.59 -8.86 -7.31
CA TRP A 16 2.18 -7.69 -6.54
C TRP A 16 3.16 -6.52 -6.71
N LYS A 17 4.47 -6.76 -6.57
CA LYS A 17 5.50 -5.70 -6.68
C LYS A 17 5.52 -5.04 -8.06
N ARG A 18 5.35 -5.82 -9.14
CA ARG A 18 5.24 -5.26 -10.50
C ARG A 18 4.04 -4.33 -10.66
N MET A 19 2.87 -4.74 -10.16
CA MET A 19 1.67 -3.89 -10.15
C MET A 19 1.91 -2.63 -9.30
N PHE A 20 2.42 -2.81 -8.10
CA PHE A 20 2.73 -1.73 -7.17
C PHE A 20 3.66 -0.69 -7.80
N ASP A 21 4.74 -1.10 -8.45
CA ASP A 21 5.69 -0.19 -9.10
C ASP A 21 5.05 0.54 -10.29
N THR A 22 4.23 -0.17 -11.08
CA THR A 22 3.54 0.42 -12.24
C THR A 22 2.54 1.51 -11.82
N SER A 23 1.92 1.38 -10.64
CA SER A 23 0.99 2.37 -10.09
C SER A 23 1.67 3.58 -9.41
N ALA A 24 3.01 3.69 -9.43
CA ALA A 24 3.73 4.79 -8.77
C ALA A 24 3.29 6.19 -9.25
N ARG A 25 3.05 6.36 -10.55
CA ARG A 25 2.59 7.64 -11.10
C ARG A 25 1.17 8.00 -10.67
N GLU A 26 0.28 7.01 -10.57
CA GLU A 26 -1.09 7.22 -10.08
C GLU A 26 -1.10 7.64 -8.61
N ARG A 27 -0.24 7.02 -7.79
CA ARG A 27 -0.02 7.38 -6.38
C ARG A 27 0.52 8.81 -6.24
N ALA A 28 1.53 9.18 -7.03
CA ALA A 28 2.08 10.54 -7.01
C ALA A 28 1.03 11.61 -7.35
N ALA A 29 0.13 11.32 -8.31
CA ALA A 29 -0.93 12.25 -8.70
C ALA A 29 -1.93 12.59 -7.58
N VAL A 30 -1.99 11.77 -6.52
CA VAL A 30 -2.85 11.99 -5.33
C VAL A 30 -2.06 12.41 -4.09
N GLY A 31 -0.77 12.76 -4.23
CA GLY A 31 0.07 13.23 -3.13
C GLY A 31 0.73 12.12 -2.30
N ILE A 32 0.83 10.90 -2.85
CA ILE A 32 1.64 9.81 -2.28
C ILE A 32 3.00 9.82 -2.99
N ASN A 33 4.00 10.43 -2.36
CA ASN A 33 5.25 10.83 -3.01
C ASN A 33 6.41 9.84 -2.80
N GLY A 34 6.22 8.85 -1.94
CA GLY A 34 7.21 7.81 -1.67
C GLY A 34 6.58 6.61 -1.01
N ALA A 35 7.23 5.46 -1.12
CA ALA A 35 6.85 4.26 -0.41
C ALA A 35 8.07 3.42 -0.05
N LEU A 36 8.11 2.94 1.20
CA LEU A 36 9.01 1.89 1.64
C LEU A 36 8.24 0.58 1.72
N VAL A 37 8.82 -0.50 1.20
CA VAL A 37 8.21 -1.83 1.18
C VAL A 37 9.08 -2.76 2.00
N PHE A 38 8.48 -3.43 2.97
CA PHE A 38 9.11 -4.41 3.83
C PHE A 38 8.38 -5.74 3.71
N VAL A 39 9.13 -6.83 3.87
CA VAL A 39 8.58 -8.16 4.09
C VAL A 39 8.73 -8.46 5.58
N ASP A 40 7.68 -8.98 6.20
CA ASP A 40 7.73 -9.42 7.58
C ASP A 40 8.71 -10.59 7.72
N GLY A 41 9.64 -10.48 8.67
CA GLY A 41 10.73 -11.45 8.84
C GLY A 41 10.28 -12.78 9.45
N ASP A 42 9.19 -12.78 10.22
CA ASP A 42 8.64 -13.97 10.85
C ASP A 42 7.59 -14.63 9.96
N THR A 43 6.84 -13.84 9.19
CA THR A 43 5.78 -14.33 8.30
C THR A 43 5.91 -13.71 6.90
N PRO A 44 6.69 -14.33 6.00
CA PRO A 44 7.04 -13.73 4.70
C PRO A 44 5.86 -13.38 3.81
N GLU A 45 4.68 -13.99 4.01
CA GLU A 45 3.46 -13.65 3.29
C GLU A 45 2.98 -12.22 3.58
N TYR A 46 3.36 -11.63 4.72
CA TYR A 46 2.96 -10.27 5.05
C TYR A 46 3.96 -9.25 4.51
N MET A 47 3.45 -8.29 3.76
CA MET A 47 4.17 -7.12 3.28
C MET A 47 3.67 -5.87 3.98
N ILE A 48 4.59 -5.04 4.47
CA ILE A 48 4.29 -3.75 5.09
C ILE A 48 4.72 -2.65 4.14
N VAL A 49 3.82 -1.72 3.84
CA VAL A 49 4.13 -0.54 3.02
C VAL A 49 3.93 0.72 3.84
N ILE A 50 4.97 1.56 3.90
CA ILE A 50 4.91 2.87 4.53
C ILE A 50 4.92 3.91 3.41
N TYR A 51 3.81 4.62 3.23
CA TYR A 51 3.66 5.67 2.24
C TYR A 51 4.00 7.04 2.85
N GLN A 52 4.86 7.81 2.17
CA GLN A 52 5.04 9.23 2.43
C GLN A 52 3.92 10.00 1.74
N VAL A 53 3.13 10.77 2.50
CA VAL A 53 1.93 11.44 1.98
C VAL A 53 1.89 12.92 2.35
N ASP A 54 1.36 13.73 1.42
CA ASP A 54 1.09 15.15 1.64
C ASP A 54 -0.22 15.37 2.42
N ASP A 55 -1.22 14.53 2.16
CA ASP A 55 -2.56 14.59 2.76
C ASP A 55 -3.08 13.17 3.04
N ILE A 56 -3.24 12.83 4.32
CA ILE A 56 -3.71 11.51 4.77
C ILE A 56 -5.11 11.20 4.24
N ARG A 57 -6.00 12.19 4.12
CA ARG A 57 -7.39 11.98 3.68
C ARG A 57 -7.42 11.62 2.20
N ARG A 58 -6.63 12.31 1.37
CA ARG A 58 -6.50 11.98 -0.07
C ARG A 58 -5.86 10.63 -0.28
N ALA A 59 -4.79 10.33 0.45
CA ALA A 59 -4.13 9.03 0.38
C ALA A 59 -5.08 7.89 0.78
N LYS A 60 -5.83 8.05 1.89
CA LYS A 60 -6.84 7.09 2.33
C LYS A 60 -7.89 6.88 1.24
N ALA A 61 -8.46 7.97 0.73
CA ALA A 61 -9.49 7.90 -0.30
C ALA A 61 -9.01 7.08 -1.50
N TYR A 62 -7.79 7.31 -1.98
CA TYR A 62 -7.17 6.53 -3.05
C TYR A 62 -6.99 5.04 -2.68
N LEU A 63 -6.38 4.76 -1.53
CA LEU A 63 -6.05 3.39 -1.09
C LEU A 63 -7.29 2.54 -0.77
N THR A 64 -8.44 3.15 -0.50
CA THR A 64 -9.72 2.45 -0.24
C THR A 64 -10.69 2.47 -1.42
N LEU A 65 -10.30 2.97 -2.59
CA LEU A 65 -11.17 2.89 -3.78
C LEU A 65 -11.41 1.43 -4.14
N PRO A 66 -12.65 1.02 -4.50
CA PRO A 66 -12.95 -0.35 -4.91
C PRO A 66 -12.00 -0.85 -5.99
N ARG A 67 -11.74 -0.05 -7.03
CA ARG A 67 -10.80 -0.40 -8.10
C ARG A 67 -9.38 -0.70 -7.63
N GLN A 68 -8.91 -0.09 -6.54
CA GLN A 68 -7.57 -0.36 -6.01
C GLN A 68 -7.61 -1.66 -5.21
N THR A 69 -8.59 -1.79 -4.31
CA THR A 69 -8.84 -3.02 -3.58
C THR A 69 -8.96 -4.24 -4.51
N ASP A 70 -9.75 -4.13 -5.59
CA ASP A 70 -9.93 -5.20 -6.58
C ASP A 70 -8.61 -5.57 -7.28
N ARG A 71 -7.84 -4.56 -7.70
CA ARG A 71 -6.51 -4.77 -8.32
C ARG A 71 -5.55 -5.48 -7.38
N GLU A 72 -5.56 -5.14 -6.08
CA GLU A 72 -4.74 -5.81 -5.07
C GLU A 72 -5.12 -7.30 -4.98
N PHE A 73 -6.41 -7.62 -4.89
CA PHE A 73 -6.90 -9.01 -4.87
C PHE A 73 -6.54 -9.78 -6.15
N GLU A 74 -6.68 -9.17 -7.33
CA GLU A 74 -6.33 -9.77 -8.61
C GLU A 74 -4.85 -10.17 -8.74
N VAL A 75 -3.95 -9.49 -8.01
CA VAL A 75 -2.51 -9.76 -8.02
C VAL A 75 -2.02 -10.59 -6.85
N GLY A 76 -2.94 -11.16 -6.07
CA GLY A 76 -2.62 -12.15 -5.04
C GLY A 76 -2.60 -11.61 -3.62
N VAL A 77 -3.14 -10.43 -3.35
CA VAL A 77 -3.45 -10.01 -1.97
C VAL A 77 -4.67 -10.80 -1.47
N SER A 78 -4.60 -11.43 -0.31
CA SER A 78 -5.74 -12.13 0.32
C SER A 78 -6.35 -11.33 1.48
N GLU A 79 -5.57 -10.44 2.08
CA GLU A 79 -5.99 -9.57 3.17
C GLU A 79 -5.27 -8.22 3.05
N MET A 80 -5.99 -7.13 3.32
CA MET A 80 -5.44 -5.78 3.35
C MET A 80 -5.90 -5.05 4.60
N GLN A 81 -4.94 -4.49 5.34
CA GLN A 81 -5.19 -3.62 6.49
C GLN A 81 -4.54 -2.26 6.25
N ILE A 82 -5.23 -1.19 6.64
CA ILE A 82 -4.72 0.19 6.53
C ILE A 82 -4.64 0.77 7.94
N TRP A 83 -3.42 1.10 8.36
CA TRP A 83 -3.13 1.82 9.60
C TRP A 83 -2.79 3.26 9.27
N LEU A 84 -3.50 4.19 9.89
CA LEU A 84 -3.26 5.62 9.71
C LEU A 84 -2.37 6.10 10.86
N GLY A 85 -1.40 6.94 10.51
CA GLY A 85 -0.24 7.32 11.32
C GLY A 85 -0.49 7.38 12.82
N VAL A 86 0.47 6.80 13.55
CA VAL A 86 0.73 7.05 14.97
C VAL A 86 0.63 8.56 15.20
N GLU A 87 -0.47 9.02 15.81
CA GLU A 87 -0.47 10.34 16.43
C GLU A 87 0.49 10.25 17.63
N PRO A 88 1.40 11.21 17.83
CA PRO A 88 2.04 11.39 19.12
C PRO A 88 1.02 11.79 20.20
#